data_AF-A0A0S8CBI2-F1
#
_entry.id   AF-A0A0S8CBI2-F1
#
_cell.length_a   1.000
_cell.length_b   1.000
_cell.length_c   1.000
_cell.angle_alpha   90.00
_cell.angle_beta   90.00
_cell.angle_gamma   90.00
#
_symmetry.space_group_name_H-M   'P 1'
#
loop_
_entity.id
_entity.type
_entity.pdbx_description
1 polymer ?
#
loop_
_entity_poly.entity_id
_entity_poly.type
_entity_poly.pdbx_seq_one_letter_code
_entity_poly.pdbx_strand_id
1 'polypeptide(L)' 'MAGRPSYKRLEQKIGVFEEKAAKGRWAAEALKESERQLCALADNSLVGVYRTNLQGDILSVNKALAKMLEF' A
#
# COMPACT_ATOMS: atom_id res chain seq x y z
N MET A 1 34.75 -38.64 -7.93
CA MET A 1 33.89 -37.79 -8.78
C MET A 1 32.86 -37.09 -7.91
N ALA A 2 32.59 -35.81 -8.19
CA ALA A 2 32.14 -34.79 -7.25
C ALA A 2 30.78 -35.04 -6.58
N GLY A 3 30.78 -35.10 -5.25
CA GLY A 3 29.59 -35.19 -4.42
C GLY A 3 28.85 -33.84 -4.33
N ARG A 4 27.69 -33.77 -5.00
CA ARG A 4 26.50 -32.96 -4.68
C ARG A 4 26.71 -31.51 -4.17
N PRO A 5 27.13 -30.57 -5.03
CA PRO A 5 26.98 -29.13 -4.79
C PRO A 5 25.55 -28.59 -5.04
N SER A 6 24.57 -29.45 -5.37
CA SER A 6 23.23 -29.03 -5.82
C SER A 6 22.31 -28.56 -4.67
N TYR A 7 22.35 -29.22 -3.50
CA TYR A 7 21.39 -28.96 -2.42
C TYR A 7 21.65 -27.64 -1.69
N LYS A 8 22.90 -27.35 -1.32
CA LYS A 8 23.28 -26.08 -0.67
C LYS A 8 22.90 -24.84 -1.50
N ARG A 9 23.01 -24.94 -2.82
CA ARG A 9 22.63 -23.85 -3.73
C ARG A 9 21.11 -23.66 -3.78
N LEU A 10 20.33 -24.73 -3.63
CA LEU A 10 18.87 -24.68 -3.56
C LEU A 10 18.42 -24.04 -2.25
N GLU A 11 19.01 -24.45 -1.12
CA GLU A 11 18.72 -23.86 0.20
C GLU A 11 19.02 -22.36 0.23
N GLN A 12 20.18 -21.95 -0.29
CA GLN A 12 20.53 -20.53 -0.40
C GLN A 12 19.55 -19.74 -1.26
N LYS A 13 19.09 -20.32 -2.38
CA LYS A 13 18.09 -19.67 -3.24
C LYS A 13 16.75 -19.52 -2.51
N ILE A 14 16.28 -20.56 -1.83
CA ILE A 14 15.02 -20.54 -1.09
C ILE A 14 15.06 -19.44 -0.04
N GLY A 15 16.13 -19.38 0.77
CA GLY A 15 16.26 -18.34 1.80
C GLY A 15 16.20 -16.90 1.24
N VAL A 16 16.89 -16.65 0.12
CA VAL A 16 16.84 -15.33 -0.54
C VAL A 16 15.44 -14.99 -1.07
N PHE A 17 14.73 -15.97 -1.62
CA PHE A 17 13.36 -15.75 -2.11
C PHE A 17 12.38 -15.52 -0.96
N GLU A 18 12.51 -16.24 0.15
CA GLU A 18 11.69 -16.05 1.35
C GLU A 18 11.92 -14.67 1.98
N GLU A 19 13.18 -14.22 2.08
CA GLU A 19 13.50 -12.88 2.57
C GLU A 19 12.91 -11.79 1.67
N LYS A 20 13.05 -11.94 0.34
CA LYS A 20 12.48 -10.99 -0.63
C LYS A 20 10.94 -10.97 -0.53
N ALA A 21 10.30 -12.13 -0.40
CA ALA A 21 8.86 -12.23 -0.25
C ALA A 21 8.38 -11.61 1.07
N ALA A 22 9.09 -11.86 2.17
CA ALA A 22 8.80 -11.26 3.47
C ALA A 22 8.92 -9.72 3.39
N LYS A 23 10.03 -9.19 2.87
CA LYS A 23 10.22 -7.75 2.66
C LYS A 23 9.12 -7.13 1.80
N GLY A 24 8.72 -7.80 0.72
CA GLY A 24 7.63 -7.36 -0.14
C GLY A 24 6.30 -7.25 0.59
N ARG A 25 5.97 -8.23 1.44
CA ARG A 25 4.75 -8.20 2.26
C ARG A 25 4.77 -7.03 3.25
N TRP A 26 5.87 -6.86 3.99
CA TRP A 26 6.01 -5.74 4.93
C TRP A 26 5.90 -4.37 4.26
N ALA A 27 6.52 -4.20 3.08
CA ALA A 27 6.41 -2.96 2.33
C ALA A 27 4.97 -2.68 1.85
N ALA A 28 4.26 -3.71 1.39
CA ALA A 28 2.86 -3.58 0.98
C ALA A 28 1.94 -3.25 2.16
N GLU A 29 2.16 -3.86 3.32
CA GLU A 29 1.39 -3.56 4.55
C GLU A 29 1.66 -2.14 5.05
N ALA A 30 2.92 -1.71 5.09
CA ALA A 30 3.29 -0.35 5.47
C ALA A 30 2.66 0.70 4.54
N LEU A 31 2.66 0.43 3.22
CA LEU A 31 2.00 1.30 2.25
C LEU A 31 0.50 1.38 2.51
N LYS A 32 -0.16 0.22 2.67
CA LYS A 32 -1.60 0.15 2.96
C LYS A 32 -1.99 0.87 4.24
N GLU A 33 -1.14 0.77 5.27
CA GLU A 33 -1.37 1.47 6.54
C GLU A 33 -1.20 2.98 6.39
N SER A 34 -0.16 3.43 5.68
CA SER A 34 0.00 4.86 5.36
C SER A 34 -1.19 5.41 4.57
N GLU A 35 -1.68 4.66 3.57
CA GLU A 35 -2.86 5.06 2.79
C GLU A 35 -4.11 5.18 3.66
N ARG A 36 -4.34 4.22 4.57
CA ARG A 36 -5.43 4.27 5.54
C ARG A 36 -5.34 5.49 6.43
N GLN A 37 -4.15 5.81 6.94
CA GLN A 37 -3.93 6.99 7.78
C GLN A 37 -4.22 8.28 7.00
N LEU A 38 -3.74 8.40 5.76
CA LEU A 38 -4.03 9.55 4.91
C LEU A 38 -5.54 9.69 4.62
N CYS A 39 -6.22 8.59 4.31
CA CYS A 39 -7.68 8.59 4.13
C CYS A 39 -8.39 9.00 5.42
N ALA A 40 -7.98 8.48 6.58
CA ALA A 40 -8.57 8.85 7.86
C ALA A 40 -8.36 10.33 8.21
N LEU A 41 -7.19 10.90 7.89
CA LEU A 41 -6.92 12.32 8.07
C LEU A 41 -7.83 13.19 7.19
N ALA A 42 -7.99 12.82 5.91
CA ALA A 42 -8.90 13.51 5.01
C ALA A 42 -10.36 13.41 5.48
N ASP A 43 -10.81 12.21 5.89
CA ASP A 43 -12.20 11.97 6.31
C ASP A 43 -12.60 12.65 7.61
N ASN A 44 -11.65 12.81 8.53
CA ASN A 44 -11.88 13.47 9.82
C ASN A 44 -11.52 14.97 9.80
N SER A 45 -11.04 15.49 8.67
CA SER A 45 -10.77 16.91 8.49
C SER A 45 -12.06 17.74 8.57
N LEU A 46 -11.98 18.91 9.21
CA LEU A 46 -13.08 19.88 9.26
C LEU A 46 -13.25 20.66 7.95
N VAL A 47 -12.20 20.73 7.13
CA VAL A 47 -12.28 21.33 5.79
C VAL A 47 -12.70 20.28 4.77
N GLY A 48 -13.46 20.72 3.77
CA GLY A 48 -13.81 19.88 2.63
C GLY A 48 -12.57 19.51 1.82
N VAL A 49 -12.39 18.21 1.55
CA VAL A 49 -11.29 17.67 0.76
C VAL A 49 -11.89 16.87 -0.39
N TYR A 50 -11.42 17.12 -1.61
CA TYR A 50 -11.78 16.35 -2.79
C TYR A 50 -10.54 16.07 -3.64
N ARG A 51 -10.63 15.04 -4.46
CA ARG A 51 -9.59 14.68 -5.43
C ARG A 51 -10.23 14.51 -6.79
N THR A 52 -9.60 15.02 -7.83
CA THR A 52 -10.02 14.81 -9.22
C THR A 52 -8.93 14.10 -10.01
N ASN A 53 -9.30 13.54 -11.17
CA ASN A 53 -8.33 13.22 -12.21
C ASN A 53 -7.92 14.50 -12.98
N LEU A 54 -7.04 14.35 -13.97
CA LEU A 54 -6.62 15.47 -14.83
C LEU A 54 -7.73 15.97 -15.77
N GLN A 55 -8.79 15.18 -15.95
CA GLN A 55 -9.97 15.53 -16.75
C GLN A 55 -11.01 16.33 -15.94
N GLY A 56 -10.83 16.43 -14.62
CA GLY A 56 -11.74 17.14 -13.72
C GLY A 56 -12.81 16.25 -13.07
N ASP A 57 -12.84 14.94 -13.35
CA ASP A 57 -13.79 14.03 -12.71
C ASP A 57 -13.43 13.87 -11.24
N ILE A 58 -14.42 14.03 -10.35
CA ILE A 58 -14.25 13.84 -8.91
C ILE A 58 -14.09 12.35 -8.61
N LEU A 59 -12.92 11.99 -8.08
CA LEU A 59 -12.55 10.63 -7.70
C LEU A 59 -12.92 10.31 -6.26
N SER A 60 -12.95 11.32 -5.39
CA SER A 60 -13.31 11.16 -3.97
C SER A 60 -13.62 12.50 -3.33
N VAL A 61 -14.52 12.49 -2.34
CA VAL A 61 -14.81 13.62 -1.44
C VAL A 61 -14.81 13.11 0.00
N ASN A 62 -14.35 13.94 0.94
CA ASN A 62 -14.43 13.61 2.36
C ASN A 62 -15.81 13.91 2.95
N LYS A 63 -16.05 13.42 4.17
CA LYS A 63 -17.32 13.60 4.88
C LYS A 63 -17.68 15.06 5.12
N ALA A 64 -16.70 15.94 5.36
CA ALA A 64 -16.96 17.36 5.59
C ALA A 64 -17.53 18.02 4.33
N LEU A 65 -16.93 17.77 3.15
CA LEU A 65 -17.42 18.34 1.90
C LEU A 65 -18.80 17.79 1.52
N ALA A 66 -19.02 16.48 1.67
CA ALA A 66 -20.32 15.88 1.41
C ALA A 66 -21.42 16.56 2.24
N LYS A 67 -21.18 16.77 3.54
CA LYS A 67 -22.10 17.48 4.44
C LYS A 67 -22.30 18.95 4.04
N MET A 68 -21.23 19.66 3.68
CA MET A 68 -21.32 21.07 3.24
C MET A 68 -22.17 21.24 1.99
N LEU A 69 -22.18 20.23 1.12
CA LEU A 69 -22.94 20.20 -0.12
C LEU A 69 -24.30 19.47 0.02
N GLU A 70 -24.67 19.08 1.24
CA GLU A 70 -25.94 18.39 1.57
C GLU A 70 -26.17 17.05 0.83
N PHE A 71 -25.09 16.27 0.63
CA PHE A 71 -25.12 14.91 0.10
C PHE A 71 -25.02 13.82 1.18
#